data_AF-A0A4Z1GA15-F1
#
_entry.id   AF-A0A4Z1GA15-F1
#
_cell.length_a   1.000
_cell.length_b   1.000
_cell.length_c   1.000
_cell.angle_alpha   90.00
_cell.angle_beta   90.00
_cell.angle_gamma   90.00
#
_symmetry.space_group_name_H-M   'P 1'
#
loop_
_entity.id
_entity.type
_entity.pdbx_description
1 polymer ?
#
loop_
_entity_poly.entity_id
_entity_poly.type
_entity_poly.pdbx_seq_one_letter_code
_entity_poly.pdbx_strand_id
1 'polypeptide(L)'
;MAKTKPGNKKNNKSEKAALNRTSAKSTKASSPPATPMDLILKATNRLQEGDIEGAVPFAKKALELVDVQAIEALPVLNLLGEIHVELGDVDSARQYFMQAAGIDEDGEVSEEVGGGAEKFLWLAQLSEEGGEDSVGWYEKGAISLKAQIGALLEKAEKNKLDEAGLATLEEKRRKLAVALCGVVEVYMTDLSWEEDAEQKCEALVTEATMVAPNYPEPWQTLANVRISQTRMEDAQAALKRSLDLWKDLPPESDVVPDFPTKVSLARLLMEADMDTEAIEVLERLVGEDDTSVEVWYLGGWGLYIMGEKQKNGENKQQESNGDGESWRVSWISSQQWLNHCLRLFEQQDYEDERLGAHAKELISILNAELGEEVTNAKVELGDDGEGWEEDSDDDEEMAES
;
A
#
# COMPACT_ATOMS: atom_id res chain seq x y z
N MET A 1 66.81 -50.13 -40.75
CA MET A 1 67.18 -49.37 -41.96
C MET A 1 66.70 -50.18 -43.16
N ALA A 2 65.96 -49.72 -44.16
CA ALA A 2 65.68 -48.41 -44.73
C ALA A 2 64.24 -48.51 -45.35
N LYS A 3 63.33 -47.55 -45.10
CA LYS A 3 62.98 -46.38 -45.96
C LYS A 3 62.42 -46.81 -47.34
N THR A 4 61.32 -46.30 -47.90
CA THR A 4 60.90 -44.89 -48.02
C THR A 4 59.55 -44.77 -48.78
N LYS A 5 58.69 -43.81 -48.39
CA LYS A 5 57.71 -43.06 -49.24
C LYS A 5 58.49 -42.03 -50.12
N PRO A 6 57.96 -41.25 -51.12
CA PRO A 6 56.63 -40.59 -51.16
C PRO A 6 56.04 -40.27 -52.58
N GLY A 7 54.93 -39.51 -52.65
CA GLY A 7 54.54 -38.78 -53.87
C GLY A 7 53.08 -38.28 -53.90
N ASN A 8 52.88 -36.98 -54.04
CA ASN A 8 51.62 -36.22 -53.91
C ASN A 8 51.35 -35.44 -55.22
N LYS A 9 50.10 -35.34 -55.72
CA LYS A 9 49.57 -34.18 -56.51
C LYS A 9 48.08 -34.28 -56.93
N LYS A 10 47.25 -33.52 -56.21
CA LYS A 10 46.17 -32.53 -56.56
C LYS A 10 45.21 -32.64 -57.79
N ASN A 11 43.95 -32.27 -57.45
CA ASN A 11 42.89 -31.53 -58.20
C ASN A 11 42.01 -32.30 -59.22
N ASN A 12 40.69 -32.10 -59.36
CA ASN A 12 39.73 -31.11 -58.85
C ASN A 12 38.26 -31.63 -58.94
N LYS A 13 37.35 -30.95 -58.22
CA LYS A 13 35.90 -31.18 -57.94
C LYS A 13 34.93 -31.48 -59.12
N SER A 14 33.93 -32.33 -58.85
CA SER A 14 32.47 -32.08 -59.02
C SER A 14 31.70 -33.11 -58.15
N GLU A 15 31.14 -32.72 -57.01
CA GLU A 15 29.74 -32.33 -56.72
C GLU A 15 28.66 -33.44 -56.77
N LYS A 16 28.11 -33.65 -55.55
CA LYS A 16 26.77 -34.13 -55.13
C LYS A 16 26.34 -35.57 -55.47
N ALA A 17 26.22 -36.41 -54.43
CA ALA A 17 24.93 -36.94 -53.95
C ALA A 17 25.09 -37.91 -52.76
N ALA A 18 24.07 -37.89 -51.90
CA ALA A 18 23.61 -38.96 -51.01
C ALA A 18 24.47 -39.37 -49.80
N LEU A 19 24.01 -38.97 -48.61
CA LEU A 19 24.02 -39.85 -47.45
C LEU A 19 22.81 -39.57 -46.55
N ASN A 20 21.82 -40.46 -46.69
CA ASN A 20 20.83 -40.77 -45.67
C ASN A 20 21.56 -41.18 -44.38
N ARG A 21 21.35 -40.44 -43.28
CA ARG A 21 21.52 -40.94 -41.92
C ARG A 21 20.24 -40.66 -41.16
N THR A 22 19.53 -41.74 -40.89
CA THR A 22 18.42 -41.84 -39.94
C THR A 22 18.87 -41.29 -38.58
N SER A 23 18.37 -40.12 -38.20
CA SER A 23 18.46 -39.64 -36.82
C SER A 23 17.46 -40.44 -35.98
N ALA A 24 18.00 -41.17 -35.01
CA ALA A 24 17.21 -41.77 -33.95
C ALA A 24 16.45 -40.65 -33.22
N LYS A 25 15.12 -40.80 -33.15
CA LYS A 25 14.28 -39.97 -32.27
C LYS A 25 14.78 -40.14 -30.84
N SER A 26 15.38 -39.09 -30.30
CA SER A 26 15.53 -38.94 -28.86
C SER A 26 14.12 -38.83 -28.27
N THR A 27 13.70 -39.85 -27.53
CA THR A 27 12.57 -39.77 -26.63
C THR A 27 12.91 -38.71 -25.58
N LYS A 28 12.25 -37.54 -25.65
CA LYS A 28 12.21 -36.58 -24.55
C LYS A 28 11.76 -37.34 -23.31
N ALA A 29 12.62 -37.43 -22.30
CA ALA A 29 12.20 -37.83 -20.97
C ALA A 29 11.09 -36.87 -20.53
N SER A 30 9.88 -37.38 -20.32
CA SER A 30 8.79 -36.62 -19.74
C SER A 30 9.22 -36.20 -18.35
N SER A 31 9.35 -34.90 -18.12
CA SER A 31 9.42 -34.34 -16.77
C SER A 31 8.29 -34.92 -15.92
N PRO A 32 8.52 -35.23 -14.63
CA PRO A 32 7.46 -35.72 -13.76
C PRO A 32 6.26 -34.76 -13.78
N PRO A 33 5.03 -35.27 -13.61
CA PRO A 33 3.85 -34.40 -13.51
C PRO A 33 4.05 -33.41 -12.35
N ALA A 34 3.76 -32.14 -12.61
CA ALA A 34 3.92 -31.08 -11.60
C ALA A 34 3.04 -31.37 -10.38
N THR A 35 3.62 -31.24 -9.19
CA THR A 35 2.88 -31.40 -7.92
C THR A 35 2.04 -30.16 -7.64
N PRO A 36 1.01 -30.23 -6.76
CA PRO A 36 0.25 -29.05 -6.33
C PRO A 36 1.16 -27.92 -5.82
N MET A 37 2.16 -28.25 -4.99
CA MET A 37 3.12 -27.27 -4.47
C MET A 37 3.98 -26.63 -5.57
N ASP A 38 4.39 -27.37 -6.60
CA ASP A 38 5.13 -26.78 -7.73
C ASP A 38 4.27 -25.77 -8.52
N LEU A 39 2.96 -25.98 -8.56
CA LEU A 39 2.01 -25.09 -9.23
C LEU A 39 1.70 -23.86 -8.38
N ILE A 40 1.52 -24.03 -7.07
CA ILE A 40 1.37 -22.94 -6.11
C ILE A 40 2.59 -22.01 -6.20
N LEU A 41 3.80 -22.55 -6.11
CA LEU A 41 5.03 -21.74 -6.21
C LEU A 41 5.13 -20.96 -7.54
N LYS A 42 4.69 -21.57 -8.65
CA LYS A 42 4.65 -20.87 -9.95
C LYS A 42 3.63 -19.75 -9.97
N ALA A 43 2.45 -19.97 -9.39
CA ALA A 43 1.43 -18.94 -9.26
C ALA A 43 1.91 -17.80 -8.36
N THR A 44 2.49 -18.10 -7.20
CA THR A 44 3.08 -17.10 -6.29
C THR A 44 4.16 -16.27 -6.98
N ASN A 45 5.07 -16.90 -7.73
CA ASN A 45 6.11 -16.16 -8.47
C ASN A 45 5.51 -15.25 -9.55
N ARG A 46 4.45 -15.70 -10.25
CA ARG A 46 3.76 -14.88 -11.26
C ARG A 46 3.09 -13.66 -10.63
N LEU A 47 2.44 -13.86 -9.48
CA LEU A 47 1.84 -12.80 -8.69
C LEU A 47 2.88 -11.77 -8.25
N GLN A 48 4.02 -12.23 -7.72
CA GLN A 48 5.14 -11.37 -7.32
C GLN A 48 5.80 -10.62 -8.49
N GLU A 49 5.76 -11.19 -9.71
CA GLU A 49 6.23 -10.54 -10.94
C GLU A 49 5.21 -9.53 -11.52
N GLY A 50 4.02 -9.39 -10.91
CA GLY A 50 2.92 -8.54 -11.39
C GLY A 50 2.10 -9.17 -12.53
N ASP A 51 2.36 -10.42 -12.90
CA ASP A 51 1.58 -11.18 -13.89
C ASP A 51 0.40 -11.88 -13.19
N ILE A 52 -0.56 -11.06 -12.72
CA ILE A 52 -1.69 -11.50 -11.90
C ILE A 52 -2.57 -12.48 -12.70
N GLU A 53 -2.94 -12.15 -13.95
CA GLU A 53 -3.73 -13.02 -14.81
C GLU A 53 -2.99 -14.32 -15.16
N GLY A 54 -1.66 -14.26 -15.33
CA GLY A 54 -0.82 -15.42 -15.58
C GLY A 54 -0.68 -16.36 -14.38
N ALA A 55 -0.95 -15.89 -13.15
CA ALA A 55 -0.95 -16.71 -11.95
C ALA A 55 -2.19 -17.64 -11.87
N VAL A 56 -3.36 -17.17 -12.32
CA VAL A 56 -4.66 -17.86 -12.21
C VAL A 56 -4.64 -19.29 -12.73
N PRO A 57 -4.12 -19.61 -13.95
CA PRO A 57 -4.17 -20.96 -14.49
C PRO A 57 -3.33 -21.96 -13.68
N PHE A 58 -2.24 -21.50 -13.06
CA PHE A 58 -1.41 -22.36 -12.22
C PHE A 58 -2.09 -22.66 -10.89
N ALA A 59 -2.66 -21.64 -10.25
CA ALA A 59 -3.38 -21.80 -8.98
C ALA A 59 -4.65 -22.66 -9.15
N LYS A 60 -5.47 -22.43 -10.19
CA LYS A 60 -6.65 -23.27 -10.48
C LYS A 60 -6.27 -24.73 -10.75
N LYS A 61 -5.17 -24.96 -11.49
CA LYS A 61 -4.67 -26.31 -11.71
C LYS A 61 -4.15 -26.97 -10.43
N ALA A 62 -3.57 -26.21 -9.50
CA ALA A 62 -3.19 -26.76 -8.20
C ALA A 62 -4.41 -27.20 -7.40
N LEU A 63 -5.49 -26.40 -7.43
CA LEU A 63 -6.76 -26.71 -6.76
C LEU A 63 -7.41 -27.99 -7.31
N GLU A 64 -7.34 -28.22 -8.63
CA GLU A 64 -7.83 -29.45 -9.27
C GLU A 64 -7.12 -30.73 -8.81
N LEU A 65 -5.93 -30.62 -8.22
CA LEU A 65 -5.10 -31.75 -7.79
C LEU A 65 -5.23 -32.07 -6.29
N VAL A 66 -6.01 -31.30 -5.54
CA VAL A 66 -6.23 -31.48 -4.09
C VAL A 66 -7.71 -31.74 -3.80
N ASP A 67 -8.00 -32.33 -2.62
CA ASP A 67 -9.36 -32.37 -2.11
C ASP A 67 -9.73 -31.00 -1.57
N VAL A 68 -10.69 -30.35 -2.20
CA VAL A 68 -11.09 -28.96 -1.94
C VAL A 68 -11.68 -28.75 -0.53
N GLN A 69 -11.97 -29.82 0.22
CA GLN A 69 -12.46 -29.73 1.61
C GLN A 69 -11.41 -30.16 2.65
N ALA A 70 -10.18 -30.46 2.22
CA ALA A 70 -9.13 -30.93 3.10
C ALA A 70 -8.09 -29.84 3.40
N ILE A 71 -7.31 -30.02 4.46
CA ILE A 71 -6.27 -29.08 4.92
C ILE A 71 -5.27 -28.78 3.79
N GLU A 72 -4.98 -29.76 2.93
CA GLU A 72 -4.06 -29.62 1.80
C GLU A 72 -4.52 -28.60 0.74
N ALA A 73 -5.81 -28.21 0.74
CA ALA A 73 -6.33 -27.18 -0.15
C ALA A 73 -6.09 -25.75 0.38
N LEU A 74 -5.82 -25.57 1.67
CA LEU A 74 -5.68 -24.24 2.27
C LEU A 74 -4.66 -23.34 1.55
N PRO A 75 -3.44 -23.78 1.21
CA PRO A 75 -2.45 -22.91 0.57
C PRO A 75 -2.91 -22.38 -0.80
N VAL A 76 -3.61 -23.22 -1.59
CA VAL A 76 -4.10 -22.82 -2.90
C VAL A 76 -5.37 -21.98 -2.82
N LEU A 77 -6.23 -22.22 -1.82
CA LEU A 77 -7.41 -21.40 -1.57
C LEU A 77 -7.03 -19.98 -1.15
N ASN A 78 -6.09 -19.82 -0.21
CA ASN A 78 -5.60 -18.50 0.20
C ASN A 78 -4.97 -17.77 -0.99
N LEU A 79 -4.09 -18.43 -1.75
CA LEU A 79 -3.46 -17.83 -2.92
C LEU A 79 -4.47 -17.43 -4.00
N LEU A 80 -5.52 -18.24 -4.24
CA LEU A 80 -6.59 -17.86 -5.17
C LEU A 80 -7.38 -16.67 -4.65
N GLY A 81 -7.63 -16.59 -3.33
CA GLY A 81 -8.22 -15.42 -2.70
C GLY A 81 -7.41 -14.16 -3.00
N GLU A 82 -6.11 -14.18 -2.69
CA GLU A 82 -5.18 -13.07 -2.94
C GLU A 82 -5.14 -12.66 -4.42
N ILE A 83 -4.98 -13.63 -5.34
CA ILE A 83 -4.97 -13.33 -6.78
C ILE A 83 -6.27 -12.65 -7.22
N HIS A 84 -7.42 -13.08 -6.70
CA HIS A 84 -8.70 -12.49 -7.09
C HIS A 84 -8.94 -11.11 -6.44
N VAL A 85 -8.37 -10.82 -5.27
CA VAL A 85 -8.31 -9.46 -4.71
C VAL A 85 -7.55 -8.53 -5.67
N GLU A 86 -6.35 -8.94 -6.10
CA GLU A 86 -5.51 -8.16 -7.01
C GLU A 86 -6.15 -7.95 -8.40
N LEU A 87 -7.03 -8.86 -8.84
CA LEU A 87 -7.81 -8.70 -10.07
C LEU A 87 -9.05 -7.81 -9.91
N GLY A 88 -9.36 -7.36 -8.69
CA GLY A 88 -10.60 -6.65 -8.37
C GLY A 88 -11.86 -7.54 -8.39
N ASP A 89 -11.71 -8.87 -8.43
CA ASP A 89 -12.81 -9.84 -8.40
C ASP A 89 -13.11 -10.26 -6.94
N VAL A 90 -13.71 -9.31 -6.21
CA VAL A 90 -14.05 -9.41 -4.79
C VAL A 90 -14.93 -10.63 -4.48
N ASP A 91 -15.89 -10.94 -5.34
CA ASP A 91 -16.81 -12.07 -5.12
C ASP A 91 -16.09 -13.42 -5.15
N SER A 92 -15.21 -13.64 -6.13
CA SER A 92 -14.41 -14.86 -6.19
C SER A 92 -13.42 -14.93 -5.03
N ALA A 93 -12.76 -13.83 -4.68
CA ALA A 93 -11.84 -13.76 -3.55
C ALA A 93 -12.54 -14.18 -2.25
N ARG A 94 -13.69 -13.58 -1.96
CA ARG A 94 -14.52 -13.90 -0.78
C ARG A 94 -14.89 -15.38 -0.75
N GLN A 95 -15.31 -15.96 -1.87
CA GLN A 95 -15.65 -17.40 -1.94
C GLN A 95 -14.47 -18.31 -1.57
N TYR A 96 -13.27 -18.01 -2.07
CA TYR A 96 -12.07 -18.80 -1.75
C TYR A 96 -11.68 -18.68 -0.29
N PHE A 97 -11.69 -17.46 0.27
CA PHE A 97 -11.40 -17.27 1.69
C PHE A 97 -12.46 -17.87 2.61
N MET A 98 -13.74 -17.81 2.25
CA MET A 98 -14.82 -18.48 2.98
C MET A 98 -14.62 -20.00 2.99
N GLN A 99 -14.20 -20.58 1.87
CA GLN A 99 -13.91 -22.01 1.80
C GLN A 99 -12.71 -22.38 2.68
N ALA A 100 -11.64 -21.57 2.66
CA ALA A 100 -10.49 -21.76 3.54
C ALA A 100 -10.88 -21.64 5.02
N ALA A 101 -11.73 -20.67 5.37
CA ALA A 101 -12.27 -20.50 6.72
C ALA A 101 -13.17 -21.66 7.13
N GLY A 102 -13.87 -22.31 6.20
CA GLY A 102 -14.65 -23.52 6.48
C GLY A 102 -13.79 -24.75 6.80
N ILE A 103 -12.54 -24.80 6.33
CA ILE A 103 -11.59 -25.90 6.59
C ILE A 103 -10.83 -25.66 7.91
N ASP A 104 -10.51 -24.40 8.22
CA ASP A 104 -9.81 -23.97 9.44
C ASP A 104 -10.65 -22.91 10.16
N GLU A 105 -11.77 -23.35 10.75
CA GLU A 105 -12.82 -22.48 11.33
C GLU A 105 -12.33 -21.64 12.51
N ASP A 106 -11.48 -22.24 13.35
CA ASP A 106 -10.94 -21.65 14.57
C ASP A 106 -9.54 -21.03 14.38
N GLY A 107 -8.93 -21.15 13.19
CA GLY A 107 -7.59 -20.62 12.93
C GLY A 107 -6.47 -21.36 13.65
N GLU A 108 -6.70 -22.62 14.02
CA GLU A 108 -5.76 -23.47 14.77
C GLU A 108 -4.80 -24.24 13.85
N VAL A 109 -5.13 -24.36 12.57
CA VAL A 109 -4.24 -25.02 11.60
C VAL A 109 -2.97 -24.18 11.41
N SER A 110 -1.82 -24.87 11.38
CA SER A 110 -0.52 -24.22 11.20
C SER A 110 -0.43 -23.47 9.87
N GLU A 111 0.13 -22.26 9.89
CA GLU A 111 0.45 -21.48 8.68
C GLU A 111 1.35 -22.25 7.71
N GLU A 112 2.22 -23.14 8.20
CA GLU A 112 3.11 -23.96 7.34
C GLU A 112 2.35 -24.85 6.35
N VAL A 113 1.08 -25.14 6.64
CA VAL A 113 0.19 -25.93 5.76
C VAL A 113 -0.98 -25.11 5.22
N GLY A 114 -0.92 -23.77 5.30
CA GLY A 114 -1.93 -22.85 4.76
C GLY A 114 -3.00 -22.38 5.75
N GLY A 115 -2.87 -22.71 7.04
CA GLY A 115 -3.76 -22.15 8.06
C GLY A 115 -3.47 -20.68 8.38
N GLY A 116 -3.74 -20.26 9.62
CA GLY A 116 -3.42 -18.93 10.12
C GLY A 116 -4.48 -17.86 9.90
N ALA A 117 -4.13 -16.62 10.22
CA ALA A 117 -5.11 -15.54 10.42
C ALA A 117 -5.56 -14.82 9.14
N GLU A 118 -4.76 -14.89 8.08
CA GLU A 118 -4.86 -13.98 6.93
C GLU A 118 -6.22 -14.03 6.21
N LYS A 119 -6.75 -15.25 5.99
CA LYS A 119 -8.09 -15.45 5.42
C LYS A 119 -9.20 -14.73 6.21
N PHE A 120 -9.08 -14.64 7.53
CA PHE A 120 -10.09 -13.97 8.36
C PHE A 120 -9.97 -12.45 8.23
N LEU A 121 -8.75 -11.92 8.15
CA LEU A 121 -8.53 -10.49 7.94
C LEU A 121 -9.08 -10.05 6.57
N TRP A 122 -8.88 -10.87 5.53
CA TRP A 122 -9.49 -10.64 4.22
C TRP A 122 -11.02 -10.70 4.27
N LEU A 123 -11.60 -11.71 4.91
CA LEU A 123 -13.07 -11.81 5.03
C LEU A 123 -13.68 -10.63 5.78
N ALA A 124 -12.98 -10.06 6.75
CA ALA A 124 -13.44 -8.87 7.46
C ALA A 124 -13.58 -7.65 6.54
N GLN A 125 -12.58 -7.42 5.67
CA GLN A 125 -12.58 -6.32 4.69
C GLN A 125 -13.53 -6.57 3.50
N LEU A 126 -13.74 -7.83 3.12
CA LEU A 126 -14.57 -8.22 1.98
C LEU A 126 -16.03 -8.53 2.38
N SER A 127 -16.40 -8.32 3.64
CA SER A 127 -17.77 -8.57 4.12
C SER A 127 -18.76 -7.68 3.39
N GLU A 128 -19.84 -8.29 2.87
CA GLU A 128 -20.96 -7.55 2.27
C GLU A 128 -21.89 -6.97 3.32
N GLU A 129 -21.93 -7.56 4.52
CA GLU A 129 -22.77 -7.09 5.62
C GLU A 129 -22.11 -5.94 6.38
N GLY A 130 -20.77 -5.94 6.46
CA GLY A 130 -20.03 -4.98 7.26
C GLY A 130 -20.29 -5.15 8.76
N GLY A 131 -20.07 -4.10 9.53
CA GLY A 131 -20.46 -4.03 10.94
C GLY A 131 -20.02 -5.25 11.77
N GLU A 132 -20.97 -5.90 12.43
CA GLU A 132 -20.71 -7.04 13.33
C GLU A 132 -20.12 -8.26 12.60
N ASP A 133 -20.44 -8.47 11.31
CA ASP A 133 -19.83 -9.57 10.55
C ASP A 133 -18.33 -9.32 10.34
N SER A 134 -17.96 -8.09 9.94
CA SER A 134 -16.56 -7.67 9.83
C SER A 134 -15.83 -7.78 11.18
N VAL A 135 -16.44 -7.34 12.27
CA VAL A 135 -15.86 -7.50 13.63
C VAL A 135 -15.63 -8.96 13.95
N GLY A 136 -16.60 -9.85 13.70
CA GLY A 136 -16.47 -11.27 13.95
C GLY A 136 -15.30 -11.92 13.20
N TRP A 137 -15.07 -11.52 11.96
CA TRP A 137 -13.91 -11.98 11.18
C TRP A 137 -12.58 -11.43 11.71
N TYR A 138 -12.51 -10.14 12.02
CA TYR A 138 -11.31 -9.56 12.64
C TYR A 138 -10.99 -10.22 13.99
N GLU A 139 -11.99 -10.49 14.83
CA GLU A 139 -11.80 -11.16 16.12
C GLU A 139 -11.21 -12.57 15.95
N LYS A 140 -11.69 -13.35 14.98
CA LYS A 140 -11.09 -14.66 14.65
C LYS A 140 -9.63 -14.53 14.23
N GLY A 141 -9.32 -13.57 13.35
CA GLY A 141 -7.94 -13.27 12.95
C GLY A 141 -7.06 -12.88 14.14
N ALA A 142 -7.56 -11.98 15.00
CA ALA A 142 -6.87 -11.51 16.18
C ALA A 142 -6.61 -12.62 17.20
N ILE A 143 -7.57 -13.53 17.41
CA ILE A 143 -7.39 -14.70 18.30
C ILE A 143 -6.27 -15.61 17.78
N SER A 144 -6.28 -15.94 16.49
CA SER A 144 -5.23 -16.76 15.87
C SER A 144 -3.85 -16.08 16.01
N LEU A 145 -3.76 -14.78 15.72
CA LEU A 145 -2.52 -14.01 15.88
C LEU A 145 -2.02 -13.96 17.33
N LYS A 146 -2.91 -13.73 18.30
CA LYS A 146 -2.56 -13.73 19.73
C LYS A 146 -1.99 -15.07 20.18
N ALA A 147 -2.56 -16.19 19.70
CA ALA A 147 -2.04 -17.52 19.99
C ALA A 147 -0.64 -17.73 19.40
N GLN A 148 -0.42 -17.33 18.15
CA GLN A 148 0.89 -17.41 17.49
C GLN A 148 1.95 -16.54 18.18
N ILE A 149 1.61 -15.29 18.53
CA ILE A 149 2.47 -14.36 19.28
C ILE A 149 2.83 -14.97 20.64
N GLY A 150 1.86 -15.53 21.37
CA GLY A 150 2.10 -16.20 22.65
C GLY A 150 3.10 -17.35 22.54
N ALA A 151 2.95 -18.21 21.52
CA ALA A 151 3.87 -19.30 21.27
C ALA A 151 5.30 -18.83 20.92
N LEU A 152 5.43 -17.72 20.18
CA LEU A 152 6.73 -17.11 19.86
C LEU A 152 7.38 -16.47 21.08
N LEU A 153 6.61 -15.76 21.91
CA LEU A 153 7.09 -15.17 23.16
C LEU A 153 7.59 -16.25 24.13
N GLU A 154 6.86 -17.36 24.28
CA GLU A 154 7.33 -18.50 25.08
C GLU A 154 8.66 -19.09 24.57
N LYS A 155 8.88 -19.11 23.25
CA LYS A 155 10.16 -19.53 22.67
C LYS A 155 11.26 -18.50 22.95
N ALA A 156 10.93 -17.20 22.88
CA ALA A 156 11.86 -16.11 23.19
C ALA A 156 12.32 -16.16 24.65
N GLU A 157 11.42 -16.34 25.61
CA GLU A 157 11.75 -16.47 27.04
C GLU A 157 12.69 -17.64 27.32
N LYS A 158 12.59 -18.71 26.53
CA LYS A 158 13.45 -19.90 26.62
C LYS A 158 14.78 -19.72 25.86
N ASN A 159 15.07 -18.54 25.32
CA ASN A 159 16.21 -18.25 24.42
C ASN A 159 16.29 -19.20 23.22
N LYS A 160 15.13 -19.60 22.68
CA LYS A 160 15.01 -20.51 21.53
C LYS A 160 14.52 -19.82 20.27
N LEU A 161 14.39 -18.50 20.30
CA LEU A 161 13.97 -17.71 19.16
C LEU A 161 15.21 -17.09 18.52
N ASP A 162 15.43 -17.38 17.25
CA ASP A 162 16.49 -16.79 16.45
C ASP A 162 16.03 -15.46 15.81
N GLU A 163 16.88 -14.84 15.01
CA GLU A 163 16.58 -13.58 14.33
C GLU A 163 15.36 -13.69 13.39
N ALA A 164 15.23 -14.79 12.66
CA ALA A 164 14.07 -15.06 11.81
C ALA A 164 12.77 -15.18 12.63
N GLY A 165 12.83 -15.84 13.78
CA GLY A 165 11.71 -15.93 14.71
C GLY A 165 11.32 -14.58 15.33
N LEU A 166 12.29 -13.70 15.61
CA LEU A 166 12.02 -12.33 16.07
C LEU A 166 11.36 -11.47 14.98
N ALA A 167 11.81 -11.58 13.74
CA ALA A 167 11.16 -10.91 12.60
C ALA A 167 9.71 -11.41 12.42
N THR A 168 9.49 -12.73 12.54
CA THR A 168 8.14 -13.32 12.49
C THR A 168 7.26 -12.78 13.61
N LEU A 169 7.78 -12.66 14.84
CA LEU A 169 7.06 -12.10 15.97
C LEU A 169 6.61 -10.66 15.71
N GLU A 170 7.50 -9.83 15.14
CA GLU A 170 7.17 -8.44 14.81
C GLU A 170 6.14 -8.35 13.68
N GLU A 171 6.24 -9.20 12.65
CA GLU A 171 5.24 -9.30 11.58
C GLU A 171 3.85 -9.64 12.15
N LYS A 172 3.76 -10.62 13.05
CA LYS A 172 2.48 -11.00 13.68
C LYS A 172 1.93 -9.90 14.57
N ARG A 173 2.78 -9.17 15.31
CA ARG A 173 2.37 -8.01 16.09
C ARG A 173 1.81 -6.90 15.20
N ARG A 174 2.47 -6.61 14.08
CA ARG A 174 1.97 -5.67 13.08
C ARG A 174 0.60 -6.10 12.55
N LYS A 175 0.45 -7.36 12.10
CA LYS A 175 -0.84 -7.91 11.64
C LYS A 175 -1.94 -7.83 12.70
N LEU A 176 -1.61 -8.08 13.97
CA LEU A 176 -2.57 -7.95 15.08
C LEU A 176 -2.97 -6.49 15.28
N ALA A 177 -2.00 -5.57 15.23
CA ALA A 177 -2.29 -4.14 15.38
C ALA A 177 -3.19 -3.62 14.25
N VAL A 178 -2.94 -4.01 13.00
CA VAL A 178 -3.81 -3.71 11.84
C VAL A 178 -5.22 -4.26 12.05
N ALA A 179 -5.36 -5.52 12.50
CA ALA A 179 -6.66 -6.10 12.78
C ALA A 179 -7.43 -5.33 13.87
N LEU A 180 -6.75 -4.91 14.93
CA LEU A 180 -7.34 -4.10 15.99
C LEU A 180 -7.75 -2.71 15.47
N CYS A 181 -6.94 -2.09 14.60
CA CYS A 181 -7.27 -0.80 13.97
C CYS A 181 -8.51 -0.93 13.06
N GLY A 182 -8.58 -2.00 12.25
CA GLY A 182 -9.77 -2.30 11.45
C GLY A 182 -11.04 -2.44 12.27
N VAL A 183 -10.99 -3.09 13.44
CA VAL A 183 -12.16 -3.14 14.35
C VAL A 183 -12.53 -1.75 14.88
N VAL A 184 -11.54 -0.93 15.25
CA VAL A 184 -11.79 0.45 15.67
C VAL A 184 -12.51 1.24 14.57
N GLU A 185 -12.07 1.14 13.32
CA GLU A 185 -12.68 1.81 12.17
C GLU A 185 -14.14 1.39 11.97
N VAL A 186 -14.44 0.09 12.10
CA VAL A 186 -15.83 -0.42 12.03
C VAL A 186 -16.70 0.19 13.14
N TYR A 187 -16.20 0.33 14.37
CA TYR A 187 -16.92 1.01 15.46
C TYR A 187 -17.02 2.53 15.28
N MET A 188 -16.15 3.14 14.47
CA MET A 188 -16.22 4.56 14.13
C MET A 188 -17.10 4.85 12.91
N THR A 189 -17.57 3.81 12.23
CA THR A 189 -18.38 3.90 11.01
C THR A 189 -19.69 3.12 11.16
N ASP A 190 -19.68 1.83 10.83
CA ASP A 190 -20.86 0.95 10.76
C ASP A 190 -21.55 0.77 12.11
N LEU A 191 -20.75 0.57 13.17
CA LEU A 191 -21.23 0.30 14.53
C LEU A 191 -21.14 1.54 15.44
N SER A 192 -21.07 2.74 14.84
CA SER A 192 -20.96 4.01 15.56
C SER A 192 -22.16 4.36 16.45
N TRP A 193 -23.29 3.65 16.31
CA TRP A 193 -24.48 3.82 17.14
C TRP A 193 -24.54 2.88 18.35
N GLU A 194 -23.59 1.95 18.52
CA GLU A 194 -23.56 1.07 19.68
C GLU A 194 -23.20 1.85 20.95
N GLU A 195 -23.89 1.55 22.07
CA GLU A 195 -23.70 2.28 23.33
C GLU A 195 -22.27 2.14 23.89
N ASP A 196 -21.59 1.04 23.54
CA ASP A 196 -20.23 0.73 23.99
C ASP A 196 -19.15 1.00 22.94
N ALA A 197 -19.49 1.61 21.79
CA ALA A 197 -18.55 1.87 20.68
C ALA A 197 -17.30 2.63 21.15
N GLU A 198 -17.47 3.76 21.84
CA GLU A 198 -16.34 4.55 22.35
C GLU A 198 -15.45 3.74 23.32
N GLN A 199 -16.07 2.96 24.21
CA GLN A 199 -15.35 2.14 25.18
C GLN A 199 -14.52 1.05 24.47
N LYS A 200 -15.10 0.41 23.44
CA LYS A 200 -14.40 -0.58 22.62
C LYS A 200 -13.26 0.06 21.85
N CYS A 201 -13.48 1.20 21.18
CA CYS A 201 -12.44 1.93 20.48
C CYS A 201 -11.25 2.25 21.40
N GLU A 202 -11.48 2.76 22.62
CA GLU A 202 -10.39 3.06 23.55
C GLU A 202 -9.60 1.82 23.98
N ALA A 203 -10.29 0.72 24.27
CA ALA A 203 -9.64 -0.53 24.67
C ALA A 203 -8.76 -1.08 23.53
N LEU A 204 -9.31 -1.13 22.32
CA LEU A 204 -8.66 -1.68 21.13
C LEU A 204 -7.45 -0.85 20.71
N VAL A 205 -7.58 0.47 20.68
CA VAL A 205 -6.47 1.35 20.26
C VAL A 205 -5.34 1.40 21.30
N THR A 206 -5.69 1.29 22.58
CA THR A 206 -4.70 1.11 23.65
C THR A 206 -3.94 -0.21 23.46
N GLU A 207 -4.65 -1.30 23.14
CA GLU A 207 -4.01 -2.58 22.85
C GLU A 207 -3.12 -2.50 21.61
N ALA A 208 -3.61 -1.92 20.50
CA ALA A 208 -2.87 -1.81 19.25
C ALA A 208 -1.54 -1.06 19.43
N THR A 209 -1.55 0.07 20.14
CA THR A 209 -0.33 0.86 20.43
C THR A 209 0.64 0.15 21.38
N MET A 210 0.17 -0.77 22.22
CA MET A 210 1.03 -1.62 23.05
C MET A 210 1.63 -2.80 22.27
N VAL A 211 0.87 -3.36 21.33
CA VAL A 211 1.27 -4.50 20.50
C VAL A 211 2.34 -4.09 19.49
N ALA A 212 2.16 -2.95 18.81
CA ALA A 212 3.06 -2.46 17.76
C ALA A 212 3.40 -0.97 17.94
N PRO A 213 4.15 -0.58 19.01
CA PRO A 213 4.44 0.82 19.32
C PRO A 213 5.35 1.53 18.31
N ASN A 214 6.04 0.77 17.45
CA ASN A 214 6.95 1.27 16.42
C ASN A 214 6.33 1.28 15.03
N TYR A 215 5.04 0.97 14.92
CA TYR A 215 4.32 1.00 13.65
C TYR A 215 3.42 2.24 13.59
N PRO A 216 3.33 2.97 12.45
CA PRO A 216 2.62 4.24 12.38
C PRO A 216 1.10 4.12 12.59
N GLU A 217 0.47 3.12 11.97
CA GLU A 217 -1.00 3.01 11.84
C GLU A 217 -1.76 2.96 13.19
N PRO A 218 -1.29 2.25 14.24
CA PRO A 218 -1.92 2.33 15.58
C PRO A 218 -1.97 3.74 16.15
N TRP A 219 -0.95 4.56 15.87
CA TRP A 219 -0.92 5.97 16.32
C TRP A 219 -1.87 6.85 15.50
N GLN A 220 -2.04 6.55 14.21
CA GLN A 220 -3.03 7.23 13.35
C GLN A 220 -4.46 6.90 13.79
N THR A 221 -4.72 5.63 14.10
CA THR A 221 -6.00 5.18 14.66
C THR A 221 -6.27 5.82 16.02
N LEU A 222 -5.25 5.94 16.88
CA LEU A 222 -5.36 6.67 18.14
C LEU A 222 -5.76 8.12 17.91
N ALA A 223 -5.13 8.79 16.94
CA ALA A 223 -5.48 10.15 16.59
C ALA A 223 -6.94 10.26 16.12
N ASN A 224 -7.40 9.34 15.27
CA ASN A 224 -8.77 9.31 14.78
C ASN A 224 -9.79 9.21 15.94
N VAL A 225 -9.54 8.31 16.90
CA VAL A 225 -10.36 8.19 18.12
C VAL A 225 -10.33 9.50 18.94
N ARG A 226 -9.16 10.12 19.10
CA ARG A 226 -9.02 11.38 19.85
C ARG A 226 -9.72 12.56 19.18
N ILE A 227 -9.71 12.63 17.85
CA ILE A 227 -10.45 13.63 17.08
C ILE A 227 -11.95 13.48 17.35
N SER A 228 -12.49 12.26 17.26
CA SER A 228 -13.90 11.98 17.56
C SER A 228 -14.30 12.30 19.01
N GLN A 229 -13.35 12.18 19.95
CA GLN A 229 -13.51 12.57 21.35
C GLN A 229 -13.31 14.08 21.61
N THR A 230 -13.07 14.89 20.57
CA THR A 230 -12.72 16.32 20.68
C THR A 230 -11.45 16.61 21.50
N ARG A 231 -10.52 15.65 21.57
CA ARG A 231 -9.25 15.73 22.29
C ARG A 231 -8.10 16.08 21.34
N MET A 232 -8.12 17.31 20.80
CA MET A 232 -7.25 17.68 19.69
C MET A 232 -5.74 17.65 20.02
N GLU A 233 -5.34 18.09 21.22
CA GLU A 233 -3.93 18.04 21.64
C GLU A 233 -3.39 16.60 21.69
N ASP A 234 -4.22 15.65 22.13
CA ASP A 234 -3.86 14.24 22.17
C ASP A 234 -3.81 13.63 20.76
N ALA A 235 -4.70 14.06 19.87
CA ALA A 235 -4.68 13.66 18.45
C ALA A 235 -3.40 14.13 17.76
N GLN A 236 -3.04 15.41 17.89
CA GLN A 236 -1.81 15.96 17.34
C GLN A 236 -0.56 15.26 17.88
N ALA A 237 -0.53 14.94 19.18
CA ALA A 237 0.58 14.18 19.77
C ALA A 237 0.70 12.77 19.18
N ALA A 238 -0.44 12.10 18.93
CA ALA A 238 -0.45 10.78 18.30
C ALA A 238 -0.03 10.84 16.82
N LEU A 239 -0.53 11.81 16.04
CA LEU A 239 -0.13 12.02 14.64
C LEU A 239 1.36 12.33 14.51
N LYS A 240 1.89 13.21 15.36
CA LYS A 240 3.31 13.51 15.39
C LYS A 240 4.15 12.26 15.67
N ARG A 241 3.71 11.43 16.62
CA ARG A 241 4.37 10.15 16.90
C ARG A 241 4.30 9.20 15.71
N SER A 242 3.18 9.15 14.98
CA SER A 242 3.09 8.39 13.74
C SER A 242 4.12 8.88 12.72
N LEU A 243 4.18 10.18 12.44
CA LEU A 243 5.09 10.77 11.45
C LEU A 243 6.57 10.53 11.79
N ASP A 244 6.96 10.72 13.06
CA ASP A 244 8.35 10.55 13.51
C ASP A 244 8.89 9.12 13.31
N LEU A 245 8.02 8.12 13.07
CA LEU A 245 8.42 6.75 12.78
C LEU A 245 8.89 6.54 11.33
N TRP A 246 8.45 7.36 10.37
CA TRP A 246 8.65 7.06 8.95
C TRP A 246 8.96 8.26 8.03
N LYS A 247 8.75 9.50 8.47
CA LYS A 247 8.91 10.69 7.60
C LYS A 247 10.32 10.82 7.00
N ASP A 248 11.34 10.46 7.78
CA ASP A 248 12.76 10.53 7.38
C ASP A 248 13.28 9.20 6.77
N LEU A 249 12.39 8.22 6.56
CA LEU A 249 12.75 6.91 6.00
C LEU A 249 12.59 6.90 4.48
N PRO A 250 13.47 6.16 3.76
CA PRO A 250 13.35 6.00 2.32
C PRO A 250 12.03 5.28 1.96
N PRO A 251 11.46 5.52 0.77
CA PRO A 251 10.19 4.93 0.35
C PRO A 251 10.13 3.40 0.43
N GLU A 252 11.26 2.71 0.30
CA GLU A 252 11.34 1.24 0.30
C GLU A 252 11.36 0.62 1.71
N SER A 253 11.25 1.42 2.77
CA SER A 253 11.25 0.90 4.14
C SER A 253 9.90 0.28 4.51
N ASP A 254 9.93 -0.94 5.09
CA ASP A 254 8.74 -1.68 5.55
C ASP A 254 7.91 -0.98 6.65
N VAL A 255 8.41 0.12 7.21
CA VAL A 255 7.74 0.94 8.23
C VAL A 255 6.95 2.10 7.59
N VAL A 256 7.30 2.50 6.36
CA VAL A 256 6.57 3.52 5.62
C VAL A 256 5.17 2.97 5.30
N PRO A 257 4.10 3.68 5.70
CA PRO A 257 2.74 3.21 5.41
C PRO A 257 2.49 3.16 3.90
N ASP A 258 1.59 2.26 3.50
CA ASP A 258 1.17 2.15 2.11
C ASP A 258 0.40 3.41 1.65
N PHE A 259 0.12 3.47 0.36
CA PHE A 259 -0.51 4.63 -0.26
C PHE A 259 -1.87 4.96 0.39
N PRO A 260 -2.82 4.01 0.55
CA PRO A 260 -4.11 4.29 1.19
C PRO A 260 -3.98 4.78 2.64
N THR A 261 -3.06 4.20 3.43
CA THR A 261 -2.86 4.61 4.83
C THR A 261 -2.32 6.05 4.92
N LYS A 262 -1.44 6.45 3.99
CA LYS A 262 -0.96 7.85 3.92
C LYS A 262 -2.06 8.83 3.49
N VAL A 263 -2.97 8.43 2.61
CA VAL A 263 -4.14 9.26 2.24
C VAL A 263 -5.03 9.51 3.47
N SER A 264 -5.33 8.46 4.23
CA SER A 264 -6.06 8.58 5.52
C SER A 264 -5.31 9.47 6.51
N LEU A 265 -3.99 9.32 6.63
CA LEU A 265 -3.17 10.20 7.48
C LEU A 265 -3.28 11.67 7.07
N ALA A 266 -3.21 12.00 5.77
CA ALA A 266 -3.32 13.37 5.30
C ALA A 266 -4.65 14.01 5.73
N ARG A 267 -5.76 13.27 5.64
CA ARG A 267 -7.08 13.71 6.11
C ARG A 267 -7.08 14.00 7.63
N LEU A 268 -6.48 13.11 8.43
CA LEU A 268 -6.36 13.30 9.88
C LEU A 268 -5.50 14.51 10.25
N LEU A 269 -4.40 14.75 9.52
CA LEU A 269 -3.54 15.92 9.73
C LEU A 269 -4.28 17.22 9.42
N MET A 270 -5.03 17.26 8.32
CA MET A 270 -5.89 18.40 7.98
C MET A 270 -6.95 18.67 9.05
N GLU A 271 -7.62 17.62 9.55
CA GLU A 271 -8.64 17.74 10.61
C GLU A 271 -8.04 18.17 11.96
N ALA A 272 -6.77 17.82 12.21
CA ALA A 272 -6.05 18.18 13.42
C ALA A 272 -5.29 19.51 13.36
N ASP A 273 -5.56 20.36 12.37
CA ASP A 273 -4.87 21.64 12.15
C ASP A 273 -3.34 21.50 11.99
N MET A 274 -2.85 20.34 11.52
CA MET A 274 -1.45 20.10 11.19
C MET A 274 -1.22 20.32 9.69
N ASP A 275 -1.51 21.52 9.22
CA ASP A 275 -1.60 21.83 7.78
C ASP A 275 -0.26 21.61 7.05
N THR A 276 0.86 22.01 7.65
CA THR A 276 2.19 21.87 7.03
C THR A 276 2.54 20.39 6.83
N GLU A 277 2.39 19.58 7.87
CA GLU A 277 2.64 18.15 7.80
C GLU A 277 1.68 17.45 6.82
N ALA A 278 0.43 17.89 6.71
CA ALA A 278 -0.51 17.36 5.73
C ALA A 278 -0.01 17.59 4.28
N ILE A 279 0.48 18.80 3.97
CA ILE A 279 1.02 19.11 2.64
C ILE A 279 2.27 18.28 2.33
N GLU A 280 3.20 18.13 3.29
CA GLU A 280 4.40 17.29 3.10
C GLU A 280 4.04 15.83 2.78
N VAL A 281 3.02 15.27 3.45
CA VAL A 281 2.53 13.91 3.16
C VAL A 281 1.90 13.83 1.78
N LEU A 282 1.12 14.83 1.38
CA LEU A 282 0.43 14.88 0.07
C LEU A 282 1.42 15.06 -1.09
N GLU A 283 2.48 15.84 -0.92
CA GLU A 283 3.56 15.98 -1.90
C GLU A 283 4.30 14.64 -2.09
N ARG A 284 4.58 13.92 -1.01
CA ARG A 284 5.16 12.57 -1.09
C ARG A 284 4.23 11.60 -1.82
N LEU A 285 2.92 11.66 -1.56
CA LEU A 285 1.92 10.84 -2.27
C LEU A 285 1.91 11.13 -3.77
N VAL A 286 1.95 12.40 -4.19
CA VAL A 286 2.06 12.76 -5.61
C VAL A 286 3.36 12.22 -6.24
N GLY A 287 4.46 12.21 -5.47
CA GLY A 287 5.71 11.61 -5.91
C GLY A 287 5.65 10.09 -6.11
N GLU A 288 4.72 9.40 -5.43
CA GLU A 288 4.48 7.96 -5.56
C GLU A 288 3.49 7.63 -6.68
N ASP A 289 2.40 8.40 -6.79
CA ASP A 289 1.39 8.28 -7.84
C ASP A 289 0.78 9.65 -8.17
N ASP A 290 1.17 10.20 -9.34
CA ASP A 290 0.68 11.48 -9.84
C ASP A 290 -0.68 11.39 -10.53
N THR A 291 -1.29 10.20 -10.58
CA THR A 291 -2.60 9.97 -11.20
C THR A 291 -3.75 9.94 -10.21
N SER A 292 -3.49 10.05 -8.90
CA SER A 292 -4.54 10.01 -7.88
C SER A 292 -5.36 11.30 -7.79
N VAL A 293 -6.60 11.26 -8.27
CA VAL A 293 -7.57 12.39 -8.22
C VAL A 293 -7.78 12.89 -6.79
N GLU A 294 -7.90 11.98 -5.83
CA GLU A 294 -8.17 12.29 -4.42
C GLU A 294 -6.98 13.01 -3.77
N VAL A 295 -5.74 12.58 -4.04
CA VAL A 295 -4.54 13.22 -3.48
C VAL A 295 -4.41 14.65 -4.00
N TRP A 296 -4.61 14.86 -5.30
CA TRP A 296 -4.58 16.19 -5.88
C TRP A 296 -5.67 17.11 -5.30
N TYR A 297 -6.87 16.55 -5.06
CA TYR A 297 -7.94 17.27 -4.39
C TYR A 297 -7.57 17.65 -2.95
N LEU A 298 -7.07 16.70 -2.15
CA LEU A 298 -6.70 16.92 -0.75
C LEU A 298 -5.59 17.97 -0.63
N GLY A 299 -4.56 17.92 -1.48
CA GLY A 299 -3.49 18.94 -1.47
C GLY A 299 -4.00 20.31 -1.88
N GLY A 300 -4.84 20.37 -2.92
CA GLY A 300 -5.51 21.61 -3.31
C GLY A 300 -6.37 22.20 -2.20
N TRP A 301 -7.17 21.38 -1.53
CA TRP A 301 -8.03 21.81 -0.43
C TRP A 301 -7.25 22.18 0.83
N GLY A 302 -6.21 21.42 1.20
CA GLY A 302 -5.31 21.75 2.30
C GLY A 302 -4.61 23.08 2.11
N LEU A 303 -4.08 23.35 0.90
CA LEU A 303 -3.47 24.63 0.56
C LEU A 303 -4.46 25.80 0.61
N TYR A 304 -5.73 25.56 0.24
CA TYR A 304 -6.80 26.55 0.37
C TYR A 304 -7.05 26.92 1.85
N ILE A 305 -7.23 25.92 2.71
CA ILE A 305 -7.44 26.09 4.17
C ILE A 305 -6.24 26.82 4.80
N MET A 306 -5.03 26.40 4.47
CA MET A 306 -3.81 27.04 4.97
C MET A 306 -3.75 28.53 4.58
N GLY A 307 -4.11 28.86 3.33
CA GLY A 307 -4.20 30.25 2.88
C GLY A 307 -5.31 31.05 3.57
N GLU A 308 -6.46 30.44 3.88
CA GLU A 308 -7.52 31.09 4.68
C GLU A 308 -7.02 31.45 6.09
N LYS A 309 -6.36 30.50 6.78
CA LYS A 309 -5.77 30.72 8.10
C LYS A 309 -4.73 31.84 8.08
N GLN A 310 -3.87 31.86 7.05
CA GLN A 310 -2.87 32.91 6.85
C GLN A 310 -3.52 34.28 6.61
N LYS A 311 -4.55 34.36 5.76
CA LYS A 311 -5.30 35.59 5.47
C LYS A 311 -6.02 36.15 6.70
N ASN A 312 -6.53 35.27 7.57
CA ASN A 312 -7.22 35.63 8.81
C ASN A 312 -6.27 35.96 9.97
N GLY A 313 -4.95 35.76 9.80
CA GLY A 313 -3.95 36.00 10.83
C GLY A 313 -3.98 34.99 11.98
N GLU A 314 -4.44 33.78 11.71
CA GLU A 314 -4.49 32.66 12.67
C GLU A 314 -3.12 31.99 12.84
N ASN A 315 -2.21 32.16 11.87
CA ASN A 315 -0.91 31.48 11.79
C ASN A 315 0.30 32.33 12.25
N LYS A 316 0.15 33.10 13.34
CA LYS A 316 1.20 34.03 13.85
C LYS A 316 2.49 33.37 14.36
N GLN A 317 2.54 32.04 14.50
CA GLN A 317 3.73 31.34 14.99
C GLN A 317 4.78 31.05 13.90
N GLN A 318 4.43 31.13 12.61
CA GLN A 318 5.36 30.96 11.48
C GLN A 318 5.73 32.28 10.76
N GLU A 319 5.17 33.43 11.17
CA GLU A 319 5.46 34.76 10.61
C GLU A 319 6.81 35.33 11.10
N SER A 320 7.91 34.57 11.01
CA SER A 320 9.23 35.12 11.35
C SER A 320 9.91 35.84 10.20
N ASN A 321 9.56 35.64 8.91
CA ASN A 321 10.35 36.19 7.79
C ASN A 321 9.62 36.37 6.44
N GLY A 322 8.28 36.38 6.40
CA GLY A 322 7.52 36.44 5.14
C GLY A 322 6.79 37.76 4.91
N ASP A 323 6.94 38.30 3.70
CA ASP A 323 6.17 39.43 3.17
C ASP A 323 4.66 39.19 3.32
N GLY A 324 3.87 40.23 3.59
CA GLY A 324 2.43 40.17 3.94
C GLY A 324 1.47 39.58 2.89
N GLU A 325 1.95 38.79 1.95
CA GLU A 325 1.20 38.08 0.89
C GLU A 325 1.38 36.54 0.91
N SER A 326 1.89 35.95 2.01
CA SER A 326 2.06 34.48 2.13
C SER A 326 0.80 33.67 1.77
N TRP A 327 -0.40 34.15 2.14
CA TRP A 327 -1.69 33.52 1.79
C TRP A 327 -1.95 33.42 0.28
N ARG A 328 -1.41 34.36 -0.52
CA ARG A 328 -1.56 34.32 -1.97
C ARG A 328 -0.76 33.19 -2.59
N VAL A 329 0.43 32.90 -2.06
CA VAL A 329 1.27 31.79 -2.52
C VAL A 329 0.52 30.47 -2.31
N SER A 330 0.01 30.24 -1.10
CA SER A 330 -0.80 29.07 -0.77
C SER A 330 -2.00 28.90 -1.71
N TRP A 331 -2.73 29.99 -1.99
CA TRP A 331 -3.90 29.96 -2.87
C TRP A 331 -3.58 29.77 -4.35
N ILE A 332 -2.44 30.29 -4.81
CA ILE A 332 -1.95 30.03 -6.17
C ILE A 332 -1.60 28.55 -6.32
N SER A 333 -0.89 27.96 -5.34
CA SER A 333 -0.59 26.53 -5.35
C SER A 333 -1.85 25.68 -5.25
N SER A 334 -2.80 26.04 -4.38
CA SER A 334 -4.11 25.39 -4.27
C SER A 334 -4.82 25.31 -5.62
N GLN A 335 -4.87 26.43 -6.35
CA GLN A 335 -5.47 26.48 -7.68
C GLN A 335 -4.78 25.54 -8.67
N GLN A 336 -3.45 25.42 -8.64
CA GLN A 336 -2.71 24.51 -9.53
C GLN A 336 -3.07 23.05 -9.25
N TRP A 337 -3.07 22.65 -7.98
CA TRP A 337 -3.45 21.30 -7.54
C TRP A 337 -4.89 20.96 -7.92
N LEU A 338 -5.84 21.86 -7.69
CA LEU A 338 -7.25 21.65 -8.02
C LEU A 338 -7.50 21.59 -9.54
N ASN A 339 -6.79 22.37 -10.34
CA ASN A 339 -6.88 22.26 -11.80
C ASN A 339 -6.33 20.93 -12.31
N HIS A 340 -5.25 20.41 -11.70
CA HIS A 340 -4.73 19.09 -12.01
C HIS A 340 -5.72 17.98 -11.61
N CYS A 341 -6.29 18.08 -10.40
CA CYS A 341 -7.37 17.20 -9.93
C CYS A 341 -8.51 17.10 -10.95
N LEU A 342 -9.07 18.24 -11.40
CA LEU A 342 -10.18 18.25 -12.36
C LEU A 342 -9.80 17.69 -13.74
N ARG A 343 -8.54 17.86 -14.16
CA ARG A 343 -8.05 17.26 -15.39
C ARG A 343 -8.04 15.73 -15.30
N LEU A 344 -7.50 15.18 -14.22
CA LEU A 344 -7.50 13.72 -13.99
C LEU A 344 -8.92 13.19 -13.80
N PHE A 345 -9.77 13.93 -13.09
CA PHE A 345 -11.18 13.62 -12.88
C PHE A 345 -11.89 13.35 -14.22
N GLU A 346 -11.68 14.23 -15.21
CA GLU A 346 -12.23 14.07 -16.57
C GLU A 346 -11.56 12.94 -17.35
N GLN A 347 -10.25 12.77 -17.23
CA GLN A 347 -9.50 11.74 -17.98
C GLN A 347 -9.83 10.31 -17.54
N GLN A 348 -10.14 10.12 -16.26
CA GLN A 348 -10.37 8.82 -15.64
C GLN A 348 -11.86 8.47 -15.54
N ASP A 349 -12.76 9.35 -16.02
CA ASP A 349 -14.20 9.24 -15.78
C ASP A 349 -14.52 9.02 -14.28
N TYR A 350 -13.84 9.79 -13.40
CA TYR A 350 -13.86 9.56 -11.96
C TYR A 350 -15.26 9.77 -11.36
N GLU A 351 -15.66 8.88 -10.45
CA GLU A 351 -17.08 8.72 -10.07
C GLU A 351 -17.54 9.60 -8.89
N ASP A 352 -16.62 10.18 -8.11
CA ASP A 352 -16.98 11.04 -6.96
C ASP A 352 -17.44 12.44 -7.40
N GLU A 353 -18.70 12.55 -7.82
CA GLU A 353 -19.30 13.81 -8.25
C GLU A 353 -19.23 14.93 -7.18
N ARG A 354 -19.25 14.58 -5.89
CA ARG A 354 -19.23 15.55 -4.79
C ARG A 354 -17.85 16.19 -4.67
N LEU A 355 -16.80 15.39 -4.76
CA LEU A 355 -15.42 15.87 -4.81
C LEU A 355 -15.22 16.78 -6.03
N GLY A 356 -15.66 16.35 -7.21
CA GLY A 356 -15.54 17.14 -8.43
C GLY A 356 -16.31 18.47 -8.37
N ALA A 357 -17.48 18.50 -7.74
CA ALA A 357 -18.25 19.72 -7.52
C ALA A 357 -17.55 20.68 -6.56
N HIS A 358 -17.01 20.17 -5.44
CA HIS A 358 -16.30 21.00 -4.46
C HIS A 358 -15.00 21.57 -5.02
N ALA A 359 -14.23 20.79 -5.78
CA ALA A 359 -13.02 21.29 -6.46
C ALA A 359 -13.34 22.48 -7.40
N LYS A 360 -14.46 22.42 -8.14
CA LYS A 360 -14.93 23.52 -9.00
C LYS A 360 -15.35 24.76 -8.18
N GLU A 361 -15.99 24.55 -7.04
CA GLU A 361 -16.36 25.64 -6.12
C GLU A 361 -15.12 26.36 -5.60
N LEU A 362 -14.13 25.61 -5.09
CA LEU A 362 -12.86 26.16 -4.59
C LEU A 362 -12.12 26.96 -5.69
N ILE A 363 -12.02 26.43 -6.91
CA ILE A 363 -11.43 27.16 -8.04
C ILE A 363 -12.19 28.46 -8.32
N SER A 364 -13.53 28.45 -8.27
CA SER A 364 -14.33 29.66 -8.46
C SER A 364 -14.05 30.71 -7.40
N ILE A 365 -13.88 30.31 -6.14
CA ILE A 365 -13.53 31.21 -5.02
C ILE A 365 -12.13 31.79 -5.25
N LEU A 366 -11.14 30.93 -5.54
CA LEU A 366 -9.76 31.31 -5.78
C LEU A 366 -9.63 32.29 -6.95
N ASN A 367 -10.34 32.06 -8.06
CA ASN A 367 -10.37 32.95 -9.22
C ASN A 367 -10.90 34.34 -8.86
N ALA A 368 -11.95 34.41 -8.05
CA ALA A 368 -12.55 35.68 -7.63
C ALA A 368 -11.62 36.49 -6.72
N GLU A 369 -10.85 35.82 -5.86
CA GLU A 369 -9.96 36.47 -4.89
C GLU A 369 -8.58 36.83 -5.45
N LEU A 370 -8.01 35.99 -6.33
CA LEU A 370 -6.69 36.22 -6.92
C LEU A 370 -6.73 37.16 -8.14
N GLY A 371 -7.88 37.27 -8.81
CA GLY A 371 -8.08 38.07 -10.03
C GLY A 371 -7.62 37.36 -11.32
N GLU A 372 -8.27 37.69 -12.44
CA GLU A 372 -8.12 37.01 -13.75
C GLU A 372 -6.72 37.15 -14.41
N GLU A 373 -5.86 38.07 -13.94
CA GLU A 373 -4.53 38.29 -14.55
C GLU A 373 -3.50 37.24 -14.10
N VAL A 374 -3.58 36.73 -12.87
CA VAL A 374 -2.70 35.66 -12.37
C VAL A 374 -3.09 34.31 -12.97
N THR A 375 -4.38 34.12 -13.26
CA THR A 375 -4.94 32.86 -13.78
C THR A 375 -4.63 32.65 -15.25
N ASN A 376 -4.68 33.70 -16.09
CA ASN A 376 -4.34 33.59 -17.51
C ASN A 376 -2.83 33.52 -17.80
N ALA A 377 -2.00 34.18 -17.00
CA ALA A 377 -0.55 34.20 -17.22
C ALA A 377 0.14 32.84 -17.02
N LYS A 378 -0.51 31.90 -16.30
CA LYS A 378 0.06 30.57 -15.99
C LYS A 378 -0.51 29.43 -16.83
N VAL A 379 -1.64 29.62 -17.51
CA VAL A 379 -2.14 28.63 -18.48
C VAL A 379 -1.23 28.57 -19.72
N GLU A 380 -0.52 29.66 -20.05
CA GLU A 380 0.46 29.69 -21.14
C GLU A 380 1.84 29.10 -20.79
N LEU A 381 2.16 28.86 -19.51
CA LEU A 381 3.47 28.37 -19.04
C LEU A 381 3.48 26.88 -18.66
N GLY A 382 2.45 26.13 -19.05
CA GLY A 382 2.20 24.76 -18.58
C GLY A 382 2.39 23.65 -19.63
N ASP A 383 3.34 23.78 -20.57
CA ASP A 383 3.69 22.72 -21.54
C ASP A 383 5.18 22.30 -21.50
N ASP A 384 5.97 22.84 -20.57
CA ASP A 384 7.40 22.55 -20.50
C ASP A 384 7.74 22.19 -19.06
N GLY A 385 7.99 20.89 -18.82
CA GLY A 385 8.55 20.44 -17.55
C GLY A 385 9.89 21.12 -17.30
N GLU A 386 9.96 21.97 -16.29
CA GLU A 386 11.22 22.37 -15.69
C GLU A 386 11.18 22.05 -14.20
N GLY A 387 12.09 21.16 -13.83
CA GLY A 387 12.28 20.66 -12.50
C GLY A 387 12.67 21.75 -11.52
N TRP A 388 12.36 21.47 -10.27
CA TRP A 388 12.85 22.13 -9.09
C TRP A 388 14.39 22.20 -9.15
N GLU A 389 14.96 23.31 -9.60
CA GLU A 389 16.35 23.63 -9.30
C GLU A 389 16.39 24.11 -7.85
N GLU A 390 16.93 23.24 -6.98
CA GLU A 390 17.39 23.62 -5.65
C GLU A 390 18.50 24.66 -5.78
N ASP A 391 18.22 25.88 -5.30
CA ASP A 391 19.24 26.90 -5.05
C ASP A 391 20.21 26.37 -3.98
N SER A 392 21.35 25.84 -4.43
CA SER A 392 22.52 25.65 -3.58
C SER A 392 23.45 26.84 -3.77
N ASP A 393 23.36 27.80 -2.85
CA ASP A 393 24.43 28.74 -2.55
C ASP A 393 25.73 27.97 -2.28
N ASP A 394 26.77 28.20 -3.07
CA ASP A 394 28.15 28.01 -2.60
C ASP A 394 29.06 29.09 -3.19
N ASP A 395 29.48 29.98 -2.30
CA ASP A 395 30.50 31.00 -2.46
C ASP A 395 31.86 30.38 -2.79
N GLU A 396 32.48 30.71 -3.93
CA GLU A 396 33.95 30.79 -4.02
C GLU A 396 34.39 31.96 -4.91
N GLU A 397 34.63 33.11 -4.27
CA GLU A 397 35.52 34.14 -4.81
C GLU A 397 36.95 33.60 -4.91
N MET A 398 37.41 33.40 -6.15
CA MET A 398 38.82 33.27 -6.49
C MET A 398 39.55 34.59 -6.22
N ALA A 399 40.50 34.59 -5.29
CA ALA A 399 41.57 35.58 -5.23
C ALA A 399 42.94 34.90 -5.09
N GLU A 400 43.72 35.05 -6.16
CA GLU A 400 45.12 34.66 -6.30
C GLU A 400 46.03 35.30 -5.23
N SER A 401 46.94 34.52 -4.62
CA SER A 401 48.38 34.80 -4.39
C SER A 401 49.03 33.75 -3.50
#